data_AF-A0A7S0AC94-F1
#
_entry.id   AF-A0A7S0AC94-F1
#
_cell.length_a   1.000
_cell.length_b   1.000
_cell.length_c   1.000
_cell.angle_alpha   90.00
_cell.angle_beta   90.00
_cell.angle_gamma   90.00
#
_symmetry.space_group_name_H-M   'P 1'
#
loop_
_entity.id
_entity.type
_entity.pdbx_description
1 polymer ?
#
loop_
_entity_poly.entity_id
_entity_poly.type
_entity_poly.pdbx_seq_one_letter_code
_entity_poly.pdbx_strand_id
1 'polypeptide(L)'
;WMKNQRKDVKKGSSPVDRIYSDETATFAQSTFGWGLEDIGMQIADMAGSGKETTYSMGDDAPISVLSERPHVLYNYFKQRFAQVTNPPIDPLREGVVMSLAMALGRKESIYKVSEKGARLIHLESPVLNGAEMKEIESLGSDENGGFRQSTISTRYDIADGPSGIKDALDAVCNKAVEEVRDGAEIVILSDFAQDQASLDSTTYVPPLLAV
;
A
#
# COMPACT_ATOMS: atom_id res chain seq x y z
N TRP A 1 17.76 20.75 13.17
CA TRP A 1 17.88 19.66 12.19
C TRP A 1 16.54 19.33 11.55
N MET A 2 15.50 18.93 12.29
CA MET A 2 14.17 18.64 11.71
C MET A 2 13.66 19.74 10.77
N LYS A 3 13.69 21.00 11.19
CA LYS A 3 13.28 22.16 10.36
C LYS A 3 14.03 22.27 9.02
N ASN A 4 15.26 21.76 8.94
CA ASN A 4 16.13 21.91 7.77
C ASN A 4 16.15 20.66 6.89
N GLN A 5 15.97 19.47 7.49
CA GLN A 5 16.21 18.18 6.83
C GLN A 5 14.91 17.40 6.54
N ARG A 6 13.88 17.55 7.39
CA ARG A 6 12.60 16.84 7.20
C ARG A 6 11.84 17.46 6.04
N LYS A 7 11.25 16.60 5.22
CA LYS A 7 10.25 17.00 4.22
C LYS A 7 8.89 16.52 4.68
N ASP A 8 7.90 17.39 4.60
CA ASP A 8 6.54 17.11 5.00
C ASP A 8 5.67 17.03 3.75
N VAL A 9 5.08 15.87 3.50
CA VAL A 9 4.09 15.71 2.42
C VAL A 9 2.75 16.12 3.00
N LYS A 10 2.13 17.14 2.41
CA LYS A 10 0.87 17.68 2.92
C LYS A 10 -0.29 16.93 2.32
N LYS A 11 -1.33 16.75 3.13
CA LYS A 11 -2.56 16.14 2.64
C LYS A 11 -3.17 16.99 1.52
N GLY A 12 -3.21 16.44 0.32
CA GLY A 12 -3.68 17.11 -0.89
C GLY A 12 -5.12 16.74 -1.24
N SER A 13 -5.77 17.53 -2.09
CA SER A 13 -6.98 17.09 -2.77
C SER A 13 -6.64 15.96 -3.75
N SER A 14 -7.41 14.88 -3.72
CA SER A 14 -7.22 13.80 -4.71
C SER A 14 -7.50 14.32 -6.13
N PRO A 15 -6.69 13.93 -7.13
CA PRO A 15 -6.97 14.27 -8.51
C PRO A 15 -8.33 13.67 -8.93
N VAL A 16 -9.09 14.43 -9.72
CA VAL A 16 -10.42 14.03 -10.20
C VAL A 16 -10.33 13.14 -11.45
N ASP A 17 -9.14 13.07 -12.06
CA ASP A 17 -8.93 12.33 -13.30
C ASP A 17 -9.03 10.83 -13.07
N ARG A 18 -9.88 10.18 -13.87
CA ARG A 18 -10.00 8.73 -13.88
C ARG A 18 -8.76 8.12 -14.53
N ILE A 19 -8.25 7.06 -13.91
CA ILE A 19 -7.08 6.32 -14.40
C ILE A 19 -7.46 5.45 -15.61
N TYR A 20 -8.65 4.85 -15.60
CA TYR A 20 -9.14 3.95 -16.64
C TYR A 20 -10.52 4.37 -17.17
N SER A 21 -10.88 3.88 -18.36
CA SER A 21 -12.27 3.88 -18.84
C SER A 21 -13.14 2.93 -17.98
N ASP A 22 -14.46 3.02 -18.10
CA ASP A 22 -15.38 2.18 -17.31
C ASP A 22 -15.17 0.67 -17.57
N GLU A 23 -14.91 0.30 -18.83
CA GLU A 23 -14.63 -1.08 -19.24
C GLU A 23 -13.34 -1.60 -18.60
N THR A 24 -12.24 -0.84 -18.74
CA THR A 24 -10.94 -1.23 -18.16
C THR A 24 -10.96 -1.19 -16.64
N ALA A 25 -11.70 -0.27 -16.01
CA ALA A 25 -11.88 -0.25 -14.56
C ALA A 25 -12.59 -1.50 -14.06
N THR A 26 -13.66 -1.93 -14.74
CA THR A 26 -14.42 -3.15 -14.40
C THR A 26 -13.55 -4.40 -14.56
N PHE A 27 -12.75 -4.46 -15.62
CA PHE A 27 -11.79 -5.53 -15.83
C PHE A 27 -10.73 -5.56 -14.73
N ALA A 28 -10.12 -4.42 -14.41
CA ALA A 28 -9.12 -4.31 -13.35
C ALA A 28 -9.68 -4.73 -11.98
N GLN A 29 -10.87 -4.24 -11.63
CA GLN A 29 -11.58 -4.65 -10.40
C GLN A 29 -11.72 -6.17 -10.32
N SER A 30 -12.17 -6.80 -11.41
CA SER A 30 -12.32 -8.26 -11.47
C SER A 30 -10.98 -8.99 -11.33
N THR A 31 -9.91 -8.49 -11.98
CA THR A 31 -8.55 -9.05 -11.89
C THR A 31 -7.99 -9.00 -10.47
N PHE A 32 -8.27 -7.93 -9.72
CA PHE A 32 -7.86 -7.79 -8.32
C PHE A 32 -8.79 -8.49 -7.32
N GLY A 33 -9.84 -9.16 -7.80
CA GLY A 33 -10.76 -9.94 -6.97
C GLY A 33 -11.86 -9.13 -6.28
N TRP A 34 -12.15 -7.91 -6.76
CA TRP A 34 -13.27 -7.11 -6.26
C TRP A 34 -14.60 -7.63 -6.77
N GLY A 35 -15.52 -7.90 -5.84
CA GLY A 35 -16.91 -8.21 -6.12
C GLY A 35 -17.82 -6.99 -6.12
N LEU A 36 -19.07 -7.20 -6.56
CA LEU A 36 -20.11 -6.18 -6.51
C LEU A 36 -20.45 -5.77 -5.08
N GLU A 37 -20.38 -6.70 -4.12
CA GLU A 37 -20.62 -6.42 -2.70
C GLU A 37 -19.50 -5.56 -2.12
N ASP A 38 -18.23 -5.86 -2.46
CA ASP A 38 -17.10 -5.05 -2.01
C ASP A 38 -17.24 -3.59 -2.48
N ILE A 39 -17.57 -3.38 -3.76
CA ILE A 39 -17.71 -2.03 -4.32
C ILE A 39 -18.99 -1.35 -3.83
N GLY A 40 -20.13 -2.04 -3.94
CA GLY A 40 -21.45 -1.46 -3.74
C GLY A 40 -21.87 -1.34 -2.27
N MET A 41 -21.40 -2.23 -1.39
CA MET A 41 -21.75 -2.23 0.03
C MET A 41 -20.64 -1.65 0.90
N GLN A 42 -19.37 -1.97 0.62
CA GLN A 42 -18.25 -1.49 1.44
C GLN A 42 -17.68 -0.15 0.93
N ILE A 43 -17.15 -0.12 -0.29
CA ILE A 43 -16.47 1.09 -0.82
C ILE A 43 -17.44 2.27 -0.97
N ALA A 44 -18.62 2.05 -1.54
CA ALA A 44 -19.60 3.10 -1.74
C ALA A 44 -20.09 3.73 -0.42
N ASP A 45 -20.30 2.91 0.62
CA ASP A 45 -20.72 3.39 1.94
C ASP A 45 -19.59 4.16 2.63
N MET A 46 -18.34 3.67 2.57
CA MET A 46 -17.18 4.42 3.07
C MET A 46 -17.02 5.77 2.38
N ALA A 47 -17.17 5.81 1.05
CA ALA A 47 -17.07 7.04 0.27
C ALA A 47 -18.21 8.03 0.58
N GLY A 48 -19.43 7.53 0.81
CA GLY A 48 -20.61 8.36 1.08
C GLY A 48 -20.68 8.87 2.53
N SER A 49 -20.32 8.03 3.50
CA SER A 49 -20.48 8.32 4.94
C SER A 49 -19.20 8.77 5.64
N GLY A 50 -18.03 8.51 5.03
CA GLY A 50 -16.72 8.75 5.65
C GLY A 50 -16.41 7.83 6.84
N LYS A 51 -17.12 6.70 6.96
CA LYS A 51 -16.97 5.70 8.03
C LYS A 51 -16.98 4.31 7.44
N GLU A 52 -16.38 3.35 8.14
CA GLU A 52 -16.49 1.95 7.76
C GLU A 52 -17.95 1.46 7.83
N THR A 53 -18.29 0.52 6.96
CA THR A 53 -19.62 -0.06 6.89
C THR A 53 -19.93 -0.87 8.15
N THR A 54 -21.10 -0.62 8.72
CA THR A 54 -21.59 -1.37 9.89
C THR A 54 -22.48 -2.51 9.42
N TYR A 55 -22.16 -3.74 9.84
CA TYR A 55 -22.96 -4.92 9.60
C TYR A 55 -23.47 -5.56 10.91
N SER A 56 -24.29 -6.60 10.79
CA SER A 56 -24.82 -7.34 11.94
C SER A 56 -24.76 -8.85 11.69
N MET A 57 -24.97 -9.65 12.74
CA MET A 57 -24.78 -11.11 12.75
C MET A 57 -23.29 -11.53 12.70
N GLY A 58 -23.04 -12.84 12.86
CA GLY A 58 -21.71 -13.42 12.74
C GLY A 58 -21.37 -13.76 11.28
N ASP A 59 -20.08 -13.95 11.01
CA ASP A 59 -19.58 -14.47 9.73
C ASP A 59 -19.94 -15.97 9.64
N ASP A 60 -20.88 -16.31 8.75
CA ASP A 60 -21.33 -17.68 8.47
C ASP A 60 -20.62 -18.29 7.26
N ALA A 61 -19.72 -17.55 6.61
CA ALA A 61 -18.95 -18.05 5.49
C ALA A 61 -17.93 -19.12 5.94
N PRO A 62 -17.61 -20.10 5.10
CA PRO A 62 -16.49 -21.00 5.35
C PRO A 62 -15.20 -20.19 5.56
N ILE A 63 -14.34 -20.63 6.49
CA ILE A 63 -12.99 -20.07 6.58
C ILE A 63 -12.29 -20.21 5.23
N SER A 64 -11.49 -19.22 4.83
CA SER A 64 -11.04 -19.07 3.44
C SER A 64 -10.32 -20.28 2.86
N VAL A 65 -9.60 -21.05 3.69
CA VAL A 65 -8.91 -22.28 3.27
C VAL A 65 -9.85 -23.45 2.96
N LEU A 66 -11.08 -23.44 3.48
CA LEU A 66 -12.10 -24.47 3.27
C LEU A 66 -13.16 -24.05 2.24
N SER A 67 -13.10 -22.81 1.76
CA SER A 67 -14.06 -22.30 0.79
C SER A 67 -13.76 -22.83 -0.60
N GLU A 68 -14.82 -23.12 -1.36
CA GLU A 68 -14.72 -23.46 -2.78
C GLU A 68 -14.58 -22.22 -3.66
N ARG A 69 -14.77 -21.01 -3.10
CA ARG A 69 -14.64 -19.74 -3.81
C ARG A 69 -13.24 -19.15 -3.64
N PRO A 70 -12.71 -18.45 -4.67
CA PRO A 70 -11.44 -17.77 -4.54
C PRO A 70 -11.55 -16.66 -3.49
N HIS A 71 -10.51 -16.53 -2.65
CA HIS A 71 -10.41 -15.49 -1.64
C HIS A 71 -9.08 -14.74 -1.77
N VAL A 72 -9.13 -13.43 -1.52
CA VAL A 72 -7.93 -12.60 -1.44
C VAL A 72 -7.05 -13.02 -0.26
N LEU A 73 -5.73 -12.83 -0.42
CA LEU A 73 -4.74 -13.26 0.57
C LEU A 73 -4.99 -12.67 1.97
N TYR A 74 -5.55 -11.46 2.04
CA TYR A 74 -5.91 -10.79 3.29
C TYR A 74 -6.83 -11.62 4.19
N ASN A 75 -7.73 -12.43 3.62
CA ASN A 75 -8.72 -13.19 4.41
C ASN A 75 -8.12 -14.33 5.24
N TYR A 76 -6.91 -14.76 4.89
CA TYR A 76 -6.14 -15.79 5.60
C TYR A 76 -5.48 -15.24 6.87
N PHE A 77 -5.37 -13.92 7.01
CA PHE A 77 -4.81 -13.26 8.18
C PHE A 77 -5.94 -12.80 9.09
N LYS A 78 -5.91 -13.21 10.36
CA LYS A 78 -6.88 -12.79 11.38
C LYS A 78 -6.24 -11.78 12.32
N GLN A 79 -6.93 -10.67 12.54
CA GLN A 79 -6.46 -9.61 13.43
C GLN A 79 -6.37 -10.16 14.86
N ARG A 80 -5.21 -9.97 15.49
CA ARG A 80 -5.04 -10.28 16.91
C ARG A 80 -5.61 -9.14 17.73
N PHE A 81 -6.18 -9.46 18.88
CA PHE A 81 -6.62 -8.48 19.86
C PHE A 81 -6.03 -8.76 21.24
N ALA A 82 -5.97 -7.72 22.06
CA ALA A 82 -5.50 -7.80 23.43
C ALA A 82 -6.64 -8.22 24.36
N GLN A 83 -6.36 -9.16 25.26
CA GLN A 83 -7.31 -9.61 26.27
C GLN A 83 -6.57 -9.96 27.56
N VAL A 84 -7.13 -9.57 28.71
CA VAL A 84 -6.62 -9.83 30.08
C VAL A 84 -5.26 -9.19 30.39
N THR A 85 -4.20 -9.54 29.67
CA THR A 85 -2.81 -9.14 29.96
C THR A 85 -2.55 -7.65 29.71
N ASN A 86 -3.24 -7.08 28.73
CA ASN A 86 -3.16 -5.66 28.40
C ASN A 86 -4.53 -5.21 27.85
N PRO A 87 -5.02 -4.02 28.24
CA PRO A 87 -6.30 -3.51 27.77
C PRO A 87 -6.20 -2.96 26.34
N PRO A 88 -7.27 -3.05 25.52
CA PRO A 88 -7.39 -2.28 24.29
C PRO A 88 -7.57 -0.78 24.61
N ILE A 89 -7.14 0.09 23.70
CA ILE A 89 -7.34 1.55 23.77
C ILE A 89 -8.59 1.92 23.00
N ASP A 90 -9.36 2.91 23.49
CA ASP A 90 -10.53 3.45 22.78
C ASP A 90 -10.06 4.42 21.67
N PRO A 91 -10.18 4.07 20.37
CA PRO A 91 -9.68 4.91 19.29
C PRO A 91 -10.45 6.22 19.11
N LEU A 92 -11.68 6.32 19.64
CA LEU A 92 -12.53 7.51 19.51
C LEU A 92 -12.33 8.48 20.68
N ARG A 93 -12.24 7.95 21.91
CA ARG A 93 -12.11 8.77 23.13
C ARG A 93 -10.66 9.09 23.47
N GLU A 94 -9.74 8.19 23.12
CA GLU A 94 -8.31 8.31 23.45
C GLU A 94 -7.44 8.53 22.20
N GLY A 95 -8.04 8.92 21.07
CA GLY A 95 -7.32 9.12 19.80
C GLY A 95 -6.15 10.12 19.88
N VAL A 96 -6.14 11.03 20.86
CA VAL A 96 -5.04 12.00 21.08
C VAL A 96 -3.69 11.35 21.43
N VAL A 97 -3.70 10.13 21.98
CA VAL A 97 -2.47 9.38 22.27
C VAL A 97 -2.05 8.45 21.13
N MET A 98 -2.84 8.40 20.05
CA MET A 98 -2.57 7.58 18.87
C MET A 98 -2.04 8.46 17.73
N SER A 99 -1.25 7.86 16.83
CA SER A 99 -0.78 8.54 15.63
C SER A 99 -0.64 7.54 14.49
N LEU A 100 -1.04 7.97 13.29
CA LEU A 100 -0.82 7.28 12.03
C LEU A 100 0.40 7.85 11.26
N ALA A 101 1.16 8.74 11.90
CA ALA A 101 2.28 9.39 11.23
C ALA A 101 3.37 8.38 10.84
N MET A 102 3.85 8.49 9.62
CA MET A 102 4.90 7.63 9.07
C MET A 102 6.12 8.48 8.72
N ALA A 103 7.30 7.85 8.75
CA ALA A 103 8.54 8.46 8.31
C ALA A 103 9.25 7.54 7.31
N LEU A 104 9.46 8.04 6.08
CA LEU A 104 10.14 7.34 5.00
C LEU A 104 11.58 7.85 4.83
N GLY A 105 12.47 6.96 4.39
CA GLY A 105 13.88 7.25 4.15
C GLY A 105 14.82 6.44 5.05
N ARG A 106 16.13 6.68 4.88
CA ARG A 106 17.17 5.94 5.60
C ARG A 106 17.12 6.20 7.11
N LYS A 107 16.98 5.13 7.90
CA LYS A 107 17.07 5.19 9.36
C LYS A 107 18.54 5.14 9.79
N GLU A 108 19.02 6.22 10.38
CA GLU A 108 20.37 6.31 10.96
C GLU A 108 20.46 5.59 12.31
N SER A 109 21.68 5.36 12.77
CA SER A 109 21.95 4.66 14.03
C SER A 109 21.31 5.36 15.24
N ILE A 110 20.55 4.60 16.03
CA ILE A 110 19.92 5.10 17.28
C ILE A 110 20.95 5.44 18.38
N TYR A 111 22.19 4.95 18.26
CA TYR A 111 23.25 5.19 19.24
C TYR A 111 23.91 6.56 19.09
N LYS A 112 23.71 7.25 17.95
CA LYS A 112 24.33 8.54 17.68
C LYS A 112 23.33 9.52 17.09
N VAL A 113 23.07 10.56 17.87
CA VAL A 113 22.28 11.71 17.45
C VAL A 113 23.03 12.45 16.32
N SER A 114 22.40 12.54 15.15
CA SER A 114 22.99 13.16 13.96
C SER A 114 21.96 13.95 13.16
N GLU A 115 22.42 14.99 12.46
CA GLU A 115 21.57 15.76 11.55
C GLU A 115 21.03 14.91 10.40
N LYS A 116 21.83 13.94 9.91
CA LYS A 116 21.43 13.00 8.85
C LYS A 116 20.18 12.20 9.25
N GLY A 117 20.07 11.82 10.53
CA GLY A 117 18.90 11.10 11.03
C GLY A 117 17.60 11.90 11.00
N ALA A 118 17.66 13.23 10.81
CA ALA A 118 16.48 14.07 10.63
C ALA A 118 16.02 14.19 9.17
N ARG A 119 16.78 13.65 8.20
CA ARG A 119 16.43 13.66 6.77
C ARG A 119 15.48 12.50 6.47
N LEU A 120 14.20 12.76 6.69
CA LEU A 120 13.10 11.82 6.47
C LEU A 120 11.94 12.55 5.78
N ILE A 121 11.14 11.80 5.02
CA ILE A 121 9.84 12.26 4.54
C ILE A 121 8.82 11.90 5.62
N HIS A 122 8.14 12.90 6.15
CA HIS A 122 7.08 12.74 7.14
C HIS A 122 5.72 12.75 6.45
N LEU A 123 4.91 11.76 6.79
CA LEU A 123 3.52 11.59 6.34
C LEU A 123 2.63 11.61 7.56
N GLU A 124 1.45 12.23 7.46
CA GLU A 124 0.46 12.22 8.55
C GLU A 124 -0.34 10.91 8.62
N SER A 125 -0.34 10.14 7.53
CA SER A 125 -1.13 8.92 7.35
C SER A 125 -0.36 7.92 6.45
N PRO A 126 -0.54 6.61 6.63
CA PRO A 126 0.00 5.60 5.72
C PRO A 126 -0.81 5.52 4.41
N VAL A 127 -2.02 6.06 4.37
CA VAL A 127 -2.87 6.11 3.17
C VAL A 127 -2.54 7.37 2.38
N LEU A 128 -2.12 7.17 1.13
CA LEU A 128 -1.70 8.23 0.21
C LEU A 128 -2.62 8.28 -1.00
N ASN A 129 -2.98 9.49 -1.43
CA ASN A 129 -3.65 9.70 -2.70
C ASN A 129 -2.64 9.99 -3.84
N GLY A 130 -3.14 10.08 -5.07
CA GLY A 130 -2.30 10.30 -6.24
C GLY A 130 -1.51 11.62 -6.24
N ALA A 131 -2.01 12.68 -5.59
CA ALA A 131 -1.26 13.94 -5.48
C ALA A 131 -0.11 13.82 -4.48
N GLU A 132 -0.35 13.16 -3.35
CA GLU A 132 0.66 12.89 -2.32
C GLU A 132 1.75 11.94 -2.85
N MET A 133 1.39 10.92 -3.64
CA MET A 133 2.37 10.05 -4.32
C MET A 133 3.26 10.84 -5.29
N LYS A 134 2.68 11.73 -6.10
CA LYS A 134 3.47 12.62 -6.99
C LYS A 134 4.38 13.56 -6.21
N GLU A 135 3.92 14.07 -5.06
CA GLU A 135 4.76 14.88 -4.18
C GLU A 135 5.95 14.06 -3.66
N ILE A 136 5.72 12.81 -3.21
CA ILE A 136 6.80 11.90 -2.78
C ILE A 136 7.78 11.67 -3.93
N GLU A 137 7.31 11.31 -5.12
CA GLU A 137 8.18 11.10 -6.30
C GLU A 137 9.06 12.33 -6.58
N SER A 138 8.49 13.55 -6.45
CA SER A 138 9.23 14.80 -6.68
C SER A 138 10.37 15.04 -5.69
N LEU A 139 10.30 14.45 -4.48
CA LEU A 139 11.35 14.52 -3.45
C LEU A 139 12.57 13.67 -3.80
N GLY A 140 12.49 12.85 -4.85
CA GLY A 140 13.62 12.10 -5.40
C GLY A 140 14.64 12.95 -6.14
N SER A 141 14.26 14.13 -6.62
CA SER A 141 15.19 15.08 -7.26
C SER A 141 16.19 15.64 -6.24
N ASP A 142 17.46 15.77 -6.64
CA ASP A 142 18.52 16.36 -5.81
C ASP A 142 18.17 17.77 -5.32
N GLU A 143 17.43 18.54 -6.13
CA GLU A 143 16.96 19.90 -5.79
C GLU A 143 15.89 19.90 -4.69
N ASN A 144 15.16 18.79 -4.54
CA ASN A 144 14.00 18.68 -3.65
C ASN A 144 14.24 17.77 -2.43
N GLY A 145 15.48 17.35 -2.19
CA GLY A 145 15.88 16.55 -1.03
C GLY A 145 16.66 15.28 -1.37
N GLY A 146 16.63 14.86 -2.64
CA GLY A 146 17.41 13.74 -3.17
C GLY A 146 17.09 12.40 -2.53
N PHE A 147 15.85 12.20 -2.07
CA PHE A 147 15.41 10.92 -1.49
C PHE A 147 15.33 9.90 -2.61
N ARG A 148 16.43 9.20 -2.92
CA ARG A 148 16.47 8.26 -4.04
C ARG A 148 15.37 7.22 -3.91
N GLN A 149 14.64 6.99 -4.99
CA GLN A 149 13.49 6.09 -5.02
C GLN A 149 13.63 5.14 -6.18
N SER A 150 13.07 3.95 -6.02
CA SER A 150 12.99 2.98 -7.10
C SER A 150 11.60 2.37 -7.15
N THR A 151 10.99 2.36 -8.33
CA THR A 151 9.69 1.73 -8.57
C THR A 151 9.91 0.36 -9.18
N ILE A 152 9.43 -0.67 -8.49
CA ILE A 152 9.54 -2.07 -8.90
C ILE A 152 8.15 -2.57 -9.23
N SER A 153 7.97 -3.01 -10.48
CA SER A 153 6.74 -3.68 -10.88
C SER A 153 6.61 -5.01 -10.14
N THR A 154 5.42 -5.28 -9.62
CA THR A 154 5.04 -6.58 -9.03
C THR A 154 4.23 -7.42 -10.02
N ARG A 155 4.16 -7.01 -11.29
CA ARG A 155 3.48 -7.73 -12.36
C ARG A 155 4.40 -8.69 -13.08
N TYR A 156 3.87 -9.82 -13.53
CA TYR A 156 4.57 -10.84 -14.32
C TYR A 156 3.67 -11.39 -15.44
N ASP A 157 4.25 -12.05 -16.44
CA ASP A 157 3.52 -12.51 -17.63
C ASP A 157 2.51 -13.60 -17.27
N ILE A 158 1.28 -13.50 -17.79
CA ILE A 158 0.25 -14.52 -17.61
C ILE A 158 0.68 -15.85 -18.26
N ALA A 159 1.49 -15.80 -19.32
CA ALA A 159 2.01 -16.97 -20.01
C ALA A 159 2.87 -17.88 -19.11
N ASP A 160 3.47 -17.34 -18.04
CA ASP A 160 4.26 -18.10 -17.07
C ASP A 160 3.40 -18.98 -16.15
N GLY A 161 2.07 -18.76 -16.17
CA GLY A 161 1.09 -19.52 -15.41
C GLY A 161 1.27 -19.43 -13.89
N PRO A 162 0.61 -20.30 -13.12
CA PRO A 162 0.64 -20.24 -11.66
C PRO A 162 2.02 -20.44 -11.04
N SER A 163 2.92 -21.17 -11.71
CA SER A 163 4.31 -21.36 -11.25
C SER A 163 5.15 -20.08 -11.36
N GLY A 164 4.81 -19.18 -12.29
CA GLY A 164 5.53 -17.93 -12.52
C GLY A 164 5.57 -17.00 -11.31
N ILE A 165 4.60 -17.11 -10.39
CA ILE A 165 4.55 -16.26 -9.19
C ILE A 165 5.80 -16.41 -8.31
N LYS A 166 6.41 -17.61 -8.27
CA LYS A 166 7.61 -17.84 -7.47
C LYS A 166 8.79 -17.07 -8.05
N ASP A 167 9.01 -17.20 -9.36
CA ASP A 167 10.11 -16.53 -10.04
C ASP A 167 9.90 -15.01 -10.05
N ALA A 168 8.65 -14.55 -10.18
CA ALA A 168 8.28 -13.15 -10.06
C ALA A 168 8.59 -12.59 -8.65
N LEU A 169 8.26 -13.33 -7.59
CA LEU A 169 8.57 -12.94 -6.22
C LEU A 169 10.08 -12.87 -5.99
N ASP A 170 10.83 -13.88 -6.43
CA ASP A 170 12.29 -13.91 -6.34
C ASP A 170 12.91 -12.72 -7.12
N ALA A 171 12.35 -12.38 -8.29
CA ALA A 171 12.77 -11.22 -9.07
C ALA A 171 12.51 -9.89 -8.33
N VAL A 172 11.34 -9.70 -7.73
CA VAL A 172 11.01 -8.50 -6.93
C VAL A 172 11.98 -8.38 -5.75
N CYS A 173 12.23 -9.47 -5.00
CA CYS A 173 13.17 -9.46 -3.88
C CYS A 173 14.60 -9.11 -4.33
N ASN A 174 15.10 -9.76 -5.39
CA ASN A 174 16.44 -9.49 -5.91
C ASN A 174 16.57 -8.05 -6.40
N LYS A 175 15.55 -7.54 -7.10
CA LYS A 175 15.54 -6.16 -7.59
C LYS A 175 15.53 -5.16 -6.44
N ALA A 176 14.71 -5.38 -5.41
CA ALA A 176 14.67 -4.52 -4.23
C ALA A 176 16.04 -4.45 -3.53
N VAL A 177 16.74 -5.58 -3.41
CA VAL A 177 18.09 -5.64 -2.84
C VAL A 177 19.11 -4.89 -3.69
N GLU A 178 19.06 -5.04 -5.01
CA GLU A 178 19.91 -4.32 -5.97
C GLU A 178 19.71 -2.80 -5.83
N GLU A 179 18.46 -2.34 -5.92
CA GLU A 179 18.12 -0.91 -5.87
C GLU A 179 18.54 -0.25 -4.55
N VAL A 180 18.36 -0.96 -3.42
CA VAL A 180 18.80 -0.46 -2.11
C VAL A 180 20.33 -0.41 -2.01
N ARG A 181 21.05 -1.36 -2.61
CA ARG A 181 22.53 -1.33 -2.69
C ARG A 181 23.03 -0.16 -3.54
N ASP A 182 22.30 0.18 -4.60
CA ASP A 182 22.59 1.33 -5.47
C ASP A 182 22.16 2.68 -4.85
N GLY A 183 21.60 2.62 -3.64
CA GLY A 183 21.36 3.77 -2.78
C GLY A 183 19.92 4.27 -2.80
N ALA A 184 18.97 3.50 -3.34
CA ALA A 184 17.55 3.79 -3.13
C ALA A 184 17.24 3.80 -1.62
N GLU A 185 16.54 4.84 -1.19
CA GLU A 185 16.08 5.04 0.18
C GLU A 185 14.61 4.68 0.35
N ILE A 186 13.88 4.66 -0.76
CA ILE A 186 12.45 4.34 -0.86
C ILE A 186 12.28 3.35 -2.00
N VAL A 187 11.56 2.27 -1.75
CA VAL A 187 11.17 1.30 -2.78
C VAL A 187 9.66 1.36 -2.91
N ILE A 188 9.17 1.59 -4.12
CA ILE A 188 7.76 1.65 -4.47
C ILE A 188 7.43 0.35 -5.19
N LEU A 189 6.75 -0.56 -4.51
CA LEU A 189 6.20 -1.78 -5.13
C LEU A 189 4.88 -1.40 -5.80
N SER A 190 4.76 -1.66 -7.11
CA SER A 190 3.59 -1.23 -7.88
C SER A 190 3.02 -2.36 -8.72
N ASP A 191 1.72 -2.62 -8.61
CA ASP A 191 0.96 -3.51 -9.47
C ASP A 191 0.23 -2.75 -10.60
N PHE A 192 0.54 -1.46 -10.77
CA PHE A 192 -0.09 -0.58 -11.75
C PHE A 192 0.13 -1.08 -13.18
N ALA A 193 -0.95 -1.14 -13.95
CA ALA A 193 -0.94 -1.43 -15.37
C ALA A 193 -1.36 -0.17 -16.15
N GLN A 194 -0.61 0.23 -17.17
CA GLN A 194 -0.89 1.50 -17.84
C GLN A 194 -2.21 1.46 -18.65
N ASP A 195 -2.54 0.30 -19.20
CA ASP A 195 -3.65 0.12 -20.14
C ASP A 195 -4.25 -1.30 -20.06
N GLN A 196 -5.30 -1.51 -20.84
CA GLN A 196 -5.96 -2.81 -20.98
C GLN A 196 -4.99 -3.90 -21.47
N ALA A 197 -4.14 -3.59 -22.44
CA ALA A 197 -3.20 -4.56 -23.01
C ALA A 197 -2.22 -5.11 -21.94
N SER A 198 -1.76 -4.25 -21.04
CA SER A 198 -0.94 -4.65 -19.90
C SER A 198 -1.73 -5.54 -18.94
N LEU A 199 -3.00 -5.23 -18.66
CA LEU A 199 -3.85 -6.06 -17.81
C LEU A 199 -4.17 -7.42 -18.43
N ASP A 200 -4.29 -7.51 -19.76
CA ASP A 200 -4.61 -8.74 -20.48
C ASP A 200 -3.41 -9.69 -20.60
N SER A 201 -2.19 -9.15 -20.61
CA SER A 201 -0.94 -9.91 -20.81
C SER A 201 -0.21 -10.23 -19.51
N THR A 202 -0.51 -9.53 -18.42
CA THR A 202 0.21 -9.71 -17.15
C THR A 202 -0.74 -9.90 -15.98
N THR A 203 -0.28 -10.64 -14.98
CA THR A 203 -0.92 -10.76 -13.67
C THR A 203 0.01 -10.16 -12.62
N TYR A 204 -0.37 -10.21 -11.34
CA TYR A 204 0.34 -9.54 -10.25
C TYR A 204 0.69 -10.51 -9.12
N VAL A 205 1.79 -10.21 -8.42
CA VAL A 205 2.07 -10.77 -7.10
C VAL A 205 1.17 -10.05 -6.09
N PRO A 206 0.34 -10.74 -5.29
CA PRO A 206 -0.52 -10.10 -4.31
C PRO A 206 0.26 -9.13 -3.40
N PRO A 207 -0.21 -7.89 -3.16
CA PRO A 207 0.59 -6.88 -2.47
C PRO A 207 1.06 -7.31 -1.06
N LEU A 208 0.23 -8.05 -0.32
CA LEU A 208 0.60 -8.59 1.00
C LEU A 208 1.71 -9.65 0.94
N LEU A 209 1.88 -10.33 -0.21
CA LEU A 209 2.98 -11.27 -0.43
C LEU A 209 4.25 -10.55 -0.91
N ALA A 210 4.10 -9.43 -1.62
CA ALA A 210 5.22 -8.67 -2.17
C ALA A 210 5.97 -7.82 -1.13
N VAL A 211 5.29 -7.36 -0.08
CA VAL A 211 5.85 -6.52 1.01
C VAL A 211 6.44 -7.35 2.15
#